data_AF-A0A961MSK4-F1
#
_entry.id   AF-A0A961MSK4-F1
#
_cell.length_a   1.000
_cell.length_b   1.000
_cell.length_c   1.000
_cell.angle_alpha   90.00
_cell.angle_beta   90.00
_cell.angle_gamma   90.00
#
_symmetry.space_group_name_H-M   'P 1'
#
loop_
_entity.id
_entity.type
_entity.pdbx_description
1 polymer ?
#
loop_
_entity_poly.entity_id
_entity_poly.type
_entity_poly.pdbx_seq_one_letter_code
_entity_poly.pdbx_strand_id
1 'polypeptide(L)'
;MSQIDSLFATRLYRARLSEFGKPIDQQELEGSCYSIAEDDEAGQDWCEENGYPGYTSYASLTDLPWRFPIFKALVKVLDKHVAAFAEDLQFDLDGHKLKLEDLWINILPQGGMHASHIHPHSVISGTTYVSMPAGAS
;
A
#
# COMPACT_ATOMS: atom_id res chain seq x y z
N MET A 1 30.21 -29.12 -20.11
CA MET A 1 29.11 -28.83 -19.17
C MET A 1 28.63 -27.42 -19.44
N SER A 2 27.32 -27.18 -19.49
CA SER A 2 26.75 -25.84 -19.70
C SER A 2 26.70 -25.07 -18.38
N GLN A 3 27.03 -23.77 -18.44
CA GLN A 3 26.82 -22.83 -17.34
C GLN A 3 25.43 -22.20 -17.47
N ILE A 4 24.74 -22.00 -16.35
CA ILE A 4 23.41 -21.40 -16.27
C ILE A 4 23.50 -20.27 -15.24
N ASP A 5 23.19 -19.04 -15.65
CA ASP A 5 23.26 -17.85 -14.81
C ASP A 5 21.89 -17.14 -14.76
N SER A 6 21.58 -16.54 -13.60
CA SER A 6 20.37 -15.71 -13.42
C SER A 6 20.71 -14.25 -13.70
N LEU A 7 20.07 -13.65 -14.70
CA LEU A 7 20.28 -12.25 -15.09
C LEU A 7 18.94 -11.49 -15.11
N PHE A 8 18.99 -10.18 -14.83
CA PHE A 8 17.83 -9.28 -14.90
C PHE A 8 16.61 -9.71 -14.04
N ALA A 9 16.88 -10.21 -12.83
CA ALA A 9 15.85 -10.71 -11.94
C ALA A 9 14.96 -9.58 -11.39
N THR A 10 13.64 -9.78 -11.40
CA THR A 10 12.69 -8.94 -10.65
C THR A 10 12.76 -9.31 -9.17
N ARG A 11 12.84 -8.30 -8.30
CA ARG A 11 12.84 -8.49 -6.84
C ARG A 11 11.44 -8.24 -6.29
N LEU A 12 10.99 -9.11 -5.37
CA LEU A 12 9.75 -8.94 -4.63
C LEU A 12 10.08 -8.74 -3.15
N TYR A 13 9.75 -7.58 -2.60
CA TYR A 13 9.88 -7.29 -1.18
C TYR A 13 8.68 -7.83 -0.41
N ARG A 14 8.92 -8.65 0.62
CA ARG A 14 7.89 -9.17 1.52
C ARG A 14 8.42 -9.19 2.96
N ALA A 15 7.81 -8.40 3.81
CA ALA A 15 8.20 -8.24 5.20
C ALA A 15 6.98 -8.08 6.11
N ARG A 16 7.16 -8.29 7.41
CA ARG A 16 6.16 -7.87 8.39
C ARG A 16 6.25 -6.36 8.53
N LEU A 17 5.11 -5.67 8.58
CA LEU A 17 5.08 -4.22 8.79
C LEU A 17 5.80 -3.79 10.08
N SER A 18 5.83 -4.67 11.09
CA SER A 18 6.52 -4.44 12.36
C SER A 18 8.04 -4.57 12.29
N GLU A 19 8.64 -4.89 11.14
CA GLU A 19 10.10 -5.03 11.00
C GLU A 19 10.84 -3.71 11.20
N PHE A 20 10.19 -2.58 10.86
CA PHE A 20 10.74 -1.25 11.06
C PHE A 20 9.86 -0.36 11.93
N GLY A 21 10.51 0.52 12.69
CA GLY A 21 9.82 1.56 13.46
C GLY A 21 9.03 1.04 14.66
N LYS A 22 8.09 1.85 15.14
CA LYS A 22 7.17 1.46 16.21
C LYS A 22 6.06 0.61 15.57
N PRO A 23 5.71 -0.56 16.13
CA PRO A 23 4.60 -1.35 15.62
C PRO A 23 3.32 -0.52 15.54
N ILE A 24 2.62 -0.64 14.41
CA ILE A 24 1.28 -0.09 14.22
C ILE A 24 0.30 -1.05 14.89
N ASP A 25 -0.63 -0.51 15.68
CA ASP A 25 -1.71 -1.31 16.24
C ASP A 25 -2.65 -1.74 15.10
N GLN A 26 -2.73 -3.04 14.86
CA GLN A 26 -3.50 -3.59 13.74
C GLN A 26 -5.01 -3.42 13.94
N GLN A 27 -5.49 -3.50 15.19
CA GLN A 27 -6.92 -3.32 15.49
C GLN A 27 -7.31 -1.85 15.32
N GLU A 28 -6.46 -0.92 15.77
CA GLU A 28 -6.67 0.51 15.54
C GLU A 28 -6.64 0.85 14.04
N LEU A 29 -5.72 0.24 13.28
CA LEU A 29 -5.63 0.46 11.83
C LEU A 29 -6.86 -0.07 11.10
N GLU A 30 -7.32 -1.27 11.43
CA GLU A 30 -8.54 -1.85 10.86
C GLU A 30 -9.77 -0.99 11.18
N GLY A 31 -9.96 -0.63 12.45
CA GLY A 31 -11.06 0.24 12.86
C GLY A 31 -11.01 1.60 12.15
N SER A 32 -9.82 2.18 12.00
CA SER A 32 -9.64 3.45 11.28
C SER A 32 -10.00 3.33 9.80
N CYS A 33 -9.64 2.22 9.13
CA CYS A 33 -10.02 1.98 7.74
C CYS A 33 -11.55 1.94 7.56
N TYR A 34 -12.26 1.24 8.46
CA TYR A 34 -13.72 1.18 8.40
C TYR A 34 -14.37 2.53 8.70
N SER A 35 -13.97 3.21 9.78
CA SER A 35 -14.56 4.52 10.11
C SER A 35 -14.34 5.55 8.99
N ILE A 36 -13.17 5.56 8.34
CA ILE A 36 -12.92 6.45 7.21
C ILE A 36 -13.82 6.08 6.02
N ALA A 37 -13.95 4.80 5.70
CA ALA A 37 -14.77 4.35 4.59
C ALA A 37 -16.26 4.64 4.80
N GLU A 38 -16.76 4.49 6.03
CA GLU A 38 -18.15 4.77 6.40
C GLU A 38 -18.48 6.28 6.35
N ASP A 39 -17.53 7.14 6.69
CA ASP A 39 -17.71 8.60 6.67
C ASP A 39 -17.46 9.24 5.27
N ASP A 40 -16.76 8.57 4.37
CA ASP A 40 -16.39 9.09 3.04
C ASP A 40 -17.49 8.88 1.99
N GLU A 41 -18.60 9.60 2.11
CA GLU A 41 -19.75 9.54 1.19
C GLU A 41 -19.31 9.78 -0.27
N ALA A 42 -18.40 10.73 -0.52
CA ALA A 42 -17.92 11.00 -1.87
C ALA A 42 -17.13 9.82 -2.48
N GLY A 43 -16.35 9.10 -1.66
CA GLY A 43 -15.66 7.89 -2.09
C GLY A 43 -16.63 6.73 -2.36
N GLN A 44 -17.68 6.60 -1.54
CA GLN A 44 -18.73 5.61 -1.74
C GLN A 44 -19.49 5.85 -3.05
N ASP A 45 -19.97 7.08 -3.26
CA ASP A 45 -20.68 7.48 -4.48
C ASP A 45 -19.82 7.23 -5.72
N TRP A 46 -18.54 7.62 -5.67
CA TRP A 46 -17.61 7.39 -6.78
C TRP A 46 -17.44 5.90 -7.09
N CYS A 47 -17.33 5.05 -6.06
CA CYS A 47 -17.23 3.60 -6.25
C CYS A 47 -18.49 3.03 -6.92
N GLU A 48 -19.67 3.46 -6.50
CA GLU A 48 -20.94 3.03 -7.10
C GLU A 48 -21.05 3.49 -8.56
N GLU A 49 -20.81 4.78 -8.83
CA GLU A 49 -20.90 5.37 -10.16
C GLU A 49 -19.94 4.74 -11.17
N ASN A 50 -18.75 4.30 -10.72
CA ASN A 50 -17.72 3.71 -11.56
C ASN A 50 -17.76 2.17 -11.57
N GLY A 51 -18.71 1.55 -10.88
CA GLY A 51 -18.79 0.09 -10.75
C GLY A 51 -17.53 -0.51 -10.12
N TYR A 52 -16.88 0.21 -9.21
CA TYR A 52 -15.70 -0.23 -8.50
C TYR A 52 -16.08 -1.34 -7.49
N PRO A 53 -15.46 -2.53 -7.53
CA PRO A 53 -15.78 -3.58 -6.58
C PRO A 53 -15.33 -3.22 -5.16
N GLY A 54 -16.28 -2.94 -4.27
CA GLY A 54 -16.00 -2.57 -2.88
C GLY A 54 -15.79 -1.07 -2.72
N TYR A 55 -14.85 -0.69 -1.86
CA TYR A 55 -14.52 0.70 -1.56
C TYR A 55 -13.03 0.98 -1.81
N THR A 56 -12.75 2.13 -2.42
CA THR A 56 -11.42 2.74 -2.45
C THR A 56 -11.51 4.20 -2.05
N SER A 57 -10.53 4.67 -1.27
CA SER A 57 -10.40 6.10 -0.97
C SER A 57 -9.58 6.86 -2.02
N TYR A 58 -9.12 6.19 -3.09
CA TYR A 58 -8.15 6.75 -4.04
C TYR A 58 -8.66 8.00 -4.75
N ALA A 59 -9.94 8.03 -5.12
CA ALA A 59 -10.54 9.15 -5.85
C ALA A 59 -11.06 10.29 -4.95
N SER A 60 -11.12 10.07 -3.64
CA SER A 60 -11.79 10.95 -2.68
C SER A 60 -10.86 11.56 -1.62
N LEU A 61 -9.82 10.84 -1.20
CA LEU A 61 -8.93 11.23 -0.11
C LEU A 61 -7.46 11.22 -0.54
N THR A 62 -6.84 12.41 -0.63
CA THR A 62 -5.43 12.57 -1.04
C THR A 62 -4.48 12.88 0.13
N ASP A 63 -4.99 12.96 1.36
CA ASP A 63 -4.26 13.51 2.51
C ASP A 63 -4.40 12.67 3.79
N LEU A 64 -4.62 11.35 3.66
CA LEU A 64 -4.77 10.41 4.79
C LEU A 64 -3.69 10.59 5.88
N PRO A 65 -2.38 10.70 5.59
CA PRO A 65 -1.35 10.86 6.62
C PRO A 65 -1.38 12.23 7.30
N TRP A 66 -2.03 13.23 6.70
CA TRP A 66 -2.21 14.54 7.30
C TRP A 66 -3.42 14.54 8.25
N ARG A 67 -4.53 13.91 7.83
CA ARG A 67 -5.78 13.84 8.60
C ARG A 67 -5.72 12.87 9.78
N PHE A 68 -5.08 11.73 9.62
CA PHE A 68 -5.18 10.61 10.56
C PHE A 68 -3.80 10.24 11.14
N PRO A 69 -3.61 10.35 12.48
CA PRO A 69 -2.32 10.07 13.12
C PRO A 69 -1.78 8.66 12.87
N ILE A 70 -2.66 7.66 12.77
CA ILE A 70 -2.24 6.28 12.49
C ILE A 70 -1.65 6.11 11.10
N PHE A 71 -2.21 6.79 10.08
CA PHE A 71 -1.65 6.80 8.74
C PHE A 71 -0.34 7.58 8.69
N LYS A 72 -0.20 8.67 9.46
CA LYS A 72 1.09 9.36 9.64
C LYS A 72 2.16 8.44 10.22
N ALA A 73 1.79 7.61 11.19
CA ALA A 73 2.69 6.62 11.78
C ALA A 73 3.03 5.51 10.77
N LEU A 74 2.04 5.03 10.02
CA LEU A 74 2.20 4.04 8.96
C LEU A 74 3.20 4.52 7.90
N VAL A 75 3.06 5.74 7.38
CA VAL A 75 3.99 6.30 6.38
C VAL A 75 5.44 6.30 6.88
N LYS A 76 5.69 6.65 8.14
CA LYS A 76 7.05 6.61 8.71
C LYS A 76 7.66 5.20 8.75
N VAL A 77 6.82 4.17 8.88
CA VAL A 77 7.24 2.77 8.83
C VAL A 77 7.50 2.38 7.37
N LEU A 78 6.58 2.72 6.46
CA LEU A 78 6.71 2.44 5.03
C LEU A 78 7.94 3.12 4.40
N ASP A 79 8.27 4.35 4.79
CA ASP A 79 9.48 5.06 4.34
C ASP A 79 10.75 4.23 4.62
N LYS A 80 10.79 3.49 5.74
CA LYS A 80 11.93 2.62 6.09
C LYS A 80 11.95 1.34 5.26
N HIS A 81 10.78 0.73 5.03
CA HIS A 81 10.66 -0.43 4.14
C HIS A 81 11.09 -0.08 2.72
N VAL A 82 10.62 1.05 2.18
CA VAL A 82 10.97 1.52 0.83
C VAL A 82 12.46 1.86 0.74
N ALA A 83 13.03 2.49 1.76
CA ALA A 83 14.47 2.75 1.80
C ALA A 83 15.30 1.46 1.79
N ALA A 84 14.94 0.48 2.61
CA ALA A 84 15.62 -0.83 2.62
C ALA A 84 15.47 -1.58 1.29
N PHE A 85 14.32 -1.47 0.64
CA PHE A 85 14.11 -2.12 -0.65
C PHE A 85 14.86 -1.41 -1.79
N ALA A 86 14.92 -0.08 -1.77
CA ALA A 86 15.74 0.68 -2.71
C ALA A 86 17.24 0.35 -2.60
N GLU A 87 17.71 0.05 -1.38
CA GLU A 87 19.07 -0.45 -1.13
C GLU A 87 19.29 -1.85 -1.75
N ASP A 88 18.35 -2.80 -1.57
CA ASP A 88 18.41 -4.13 -2.22
C ASP A 88 18.41 -4.03 -3.75
N LEU A 89 17.61 -3.11 -4.30
CA LEU A 89 17.54 -2.83 -5.73
C LEU A 89 18.76 -2.09 -6.28
N GLN A 90 19.65 -1.60 -5.40
CA GLN A 90 20.84 -0.83 -5.75
C GLN A 90 20.52 0.42 -6.58
N PHE A 91 19.44 1.13 -6.24
CA PHE A 91 19.17 2.42 -6.89
C PHE A 91 20.24 3.45 -6.52
N ASP A 92 20.79 4.10 -7.54
CA ASP A 92 21.52 5.35 -7.34
C ASP A 92 20.50 6.48 -7.21
N LEU A 93 20.37 7.02 -6.00
CA LEU A 93 19.41 8.07 -5.68
C LEU A 93 20.04 9.47 -5.63
N ASP A 94 21.34 9.63 -5.90
CA ASP A 94 22.03 10.92 -5.88
C ASP A 94 21.79 11.76 -4.60
N GLY A 95 21.66 11.08 -3.44
CA GLY A 95 21.38 11.72 -2.16
C GLY A 95 19.91 12.16 -1.96
N HIS A 96 19.03 11.92 -2.93
CA HIS A 96 17.59 12.05 -2.78
C HIS A 96 16.99 10.85 -2.04
N LYS A 97 15.73 11.01 -1.60
CA LYS A 97 14.95 9.94 -0.99
C LYS A 97 13.69 9.73 -1.80
N LEU A 98 13.31 8.46 -1.97
CA LEU A 98 11.95 8.13 -2.38
C LEU A 98 10.98 8.65 -1.33
N LYS A 99 9.87 9.24 -1.78
CA LYS A 99 8.83 9.79 -0.93
C LYS A 99 7.50 9.22 -1.39
N LEU A 100 6.61 9.02 -0.42
CA LEU A 100 5.22 8.71 -0.70
C LEU A 100 4.58 9.81 -1.55
N GLU A 101 3.98 9.42 -2.66
CA GLU A 101 3.09 10.26 -3.44
C GLU A 101 1.63 9.97 -3.04
N ASP A 102 1.17 8.74 -3.30
CA ASP A 102 -0.21 8.33 -3.06
C ASP A 102 -0.31 7.23 -1.99
N LEU A 103 -1.39 7.30 -1.19
CA LEU A 103 -1.78 6.27 -0.23
C LEU A 103 -3.30 6.24 -0.14
N TRP A 104 -3.90 5.06 -0.28
CA TRP A 104 -5.34 4.88 -0.23
C TRP A 104 -5.72 3.60 0.53
N ILE A 105 -6.99 3.54 0.93
CA ILE A 105 -7.60 2.37 1.56
C ILE A 105 -8.33 1.58 0.49
N ASN A 106 -8.31 0.25 0.58
CA ASN A 106 -9.17 -0.65 -0.17
C ASN A 106 -9.93 -1.56 0.81
N ILE A 107 -11.25 -1.67 0.66
CA ILE A 107 -12.08 -2.64 1.37
C ILE A 107 -12.83 -3.47 0.32
N LEU A 108 -12.39 -4.72 0.14
CA LEU A 108 -12.87 -5.59 -0.92
C LEU A 108 -13.87 -6.61 -0.35
N PRO A 109 -15.16 -6.56 -0.73
CA PRO A 109 -16.15 -7.54 -0.29
C PRO A 109 -15.95 -8.89 -0.99
N GLN A 110 -16.67 -9.90 -0.51
CA GLN A 110 -16.68 -11.22 -1.16
C GLN A 110 -17.08 -11.10 -2.63
N GLY A 111 -16.28 -11.71 -3.52
CA GLY A 111 -16.50 -11.69 -4.97
C GLY A 111 -15.90 -10.47 -5.68
N GLY A 112 -15.38 -9.48 -4.95
CA GLY A 112 -14.65 -8.35 -5.53
C GLY A 112 -13.30 -8.76 -6.12
N MET A 113 -12.85 -8.06 -7.16
CA MET A 113 -11.52 -8.24 -7.75
C MET A 113 -10.98 -6.91 -8.31
N HIS A 114 -9.66 -6.80 -8.38
CA HIS A 114 -8.99 -5.76 -9.16
C HIS A 114 -8.33 -6.40 -10.38
N ALA A 115 -8.55 -5.83 -11.55
CA ALA A 115 -7.91 -6.27 -12.78
C ALA A 115 -6.38 -6.05 -12.72
N SER A 116 -5.65 -6.79 -13.56
CA SER A 116 -4.21 -6.58 -13.73
C SER A 116 -3.93 -5.14 -14.17
N HIS A 117 -3.01 -4.47 -13.49
CA HIS A 117 -2.63 -3.09 -13.77
C HIS A 117 -1.19 -2.81 -13.29
N ILE A 118 -0.68 -1.65 -13.67
CA ILE A 118 0.57 -1.06 -13.16
C ILE A 118 0.26 0.31 -12.56
N HIS A 119 1.23 0.90 -11.84
CA HIS A 119 1.13 2.29 -11.35
C HIS A 119 2.03 3.19 -12.21
N PRO A 120 1.47 3.92 -13.19
CA PRO A 120 2.25 4.79 -14.05
C PRO A 120 2.94 5.89 -13.24
N HIS A 121 4.16 6.25 -13.64
CA HIS A 121 4.97 7.32 -13.03
C HIS A 121 5.44 7.05 -11.59
N SER A 122 5.18 5.87 -11.02
CA SER A 122 5.70 5.45 -9.71
C SER A 122 7.02 4.68 -9.83
N VAL A 123 7.90 4.79 -8.83
CA VAL A 123 9.16 4.01 -8.73
C VAL A 123 8.93 2.70 -7.99
N ILE A 124 8.30 2.77 -6.81
CA ILE A 124 7.96 1.61 -5.97
C ILE A 124 6.47 1.68 -5.64
N SER A 125 5.78 0.57 -5.88
CA SER A 125 4.41 0.32 -5.43
C SER A 125 4.40 -0.74 -4.35
N GLY A 126 3.43 -0.67 -3.42
CA GLY A 126 3.34 -1.62 -2.33
C GLY A 126 1.94 -1.69 -1.72
N THR A 127 1.73 -2.71 -0.89
CA THR A 127 0.47 -2.90 -0.15
C THR A 127 0.79 -3.49 1.21
N THR A 128 0.15 -2.95 2.24
CA THR A 128 0.07 -3.60 3.55
C THR A 128 -1.31 -4.21 3.72
N TYR A 129 -1.37 -5.44 4.23
CA TYR A 129 -2.63 -6.15 4.43
C TYR A 129 -3.11 -5.91 5.86
N VAL A 130 -4.27 -5.26 5.99
CA VAL A 130 -4.87 -4.91 7.28
C VAL A 130 -5.70 -6.06 7.83
N SER A 131 -6.58 -6.62 7.00
CA SER A 131 -7.45 -7.75 7.31
C SER A 131 -7.42 -8.74 6.15
N MET A 132 -7.21 -10.02 6.44
CA MET A 132 -7.08 -11.08 5.43
C MET A 132 -8.06 -12.21 5.74
N PRO A 133 -8.99 -12.55 4.83
CA PRO A 133 -9.89 -13.67 5.04
C PRO A 133 -9.11 -14.99 5.02
N ALA A 134 -9.64 -16.00 5.73
CA ALA A 134 -9.04 -17.33 5.75
C ALA A 134 -8.91 -17.90 4.32
N GLY A 135 -7.71 -18.38 3.98
CA GLY A 135 -7.42 -18.95 2.66
C GLY A 135 -6.91 -17.96 1.61
N ALA A 136 -6.81 -16.66 1.92
CA ALA A 136 -6.09 -15.70 1.09
C ALA A 136 -4.56 -15.88 1.22
N SER A 137 -3.81 -15.61 0.14
CA SER A 137 -2.35 -15.81 0.03
C SER A 137 -1.63 -14.60 -0.52
#